data_AF-A0A392PUC3-F1
#
_entry.id   AF-A0A392PUC3-F1
#
_cell.length_a   1.000
_cell.length_b   1.000
_cell.length_c   1.000
_cell.angle_alpha   90.00
_cell.angle_beta   90.00
_cell.angle_gamma   90.00
#
_symmetry.space_group_name_H-M   'P 1'
#
loop_
_entity.id
_entity.type
_entity.pdbx_description
1 polymer ?
#
loop_
_entity_poly.entity_id
_entity_poly.type
_entity_poly.pdbx_seq_one_letter_code
_entity_poly.pdbx_strand_id
1 'polypeptide(L)'
;GLGLSLGIDILEAPGATGDYRTLLTSKATAIAKALSAPSQSCPQVFVPGEDEHKAGRPDGYDFGFLHIKAIDDAGHDKASILKVKALEAVDTAIG
;
A
#
# COMPACT_ATOMS: atom_id res chain seq x y z
N GLY A 1 3.65 -5.25 11.17
CA GLY A 1 4.08 -5.20 12.58
C GLY A 1 4.08 -3.78 13.09
N LEU A 2 5.13 -3.01 12.80
CA LEU A 2 5.35 -1.67 13.35
C LEU A 2 4.16 -0.71 13.21
N GLY A 3 3.55 -0.61 12.01
CA GLY A 3 2.39 0.26 11.81
C GLY A 3 1.23 -0.05 12.77
N LEU A 4 0.90 -1.33 12.95
CA LEU A 4 -0.16 -1.76 13.86
C LEU A 4 0.15 -1.42 15.32
N SER A 5 1.42 -1.57 15.72
CA SER A 5 1.88 -1.20 17.07
C SER A 5 1.72 0.31 17.35
N LEU A 6 1.63 1.13 16.30
CA LEU A 6 1.39 2.57 16.37
C LEU A 6 -0.07 2.95 16.11
N GLY A 7 -0.98 1.97 15.99
CA GLY A 7 -2.39 2.22 15.69
C GLY A 7 -2.65 2.68 14.25
N ILE A 8 -1.74 2.41 13.31
CA ILE A 8 -1.94 2.68 11.89
C ILE A 8 -2.76 1.54 11.30
N ASP A 9 -3.95 1.87 10.80
CA ASP A 9 -4.81 0.93 10.09
C ASP A 9 -4.14 0.49 8.78
N ILE A 10 -4.20 -0.81 8.49
CA ILE A 10 -3.68 -1.36 7.23
C ILE A 10 -4.82 -1.36 6.23
N LEU A 11 -4.71 -0.54 5.19
CA LEU A 11 -5.69 -0.52 4.11
C LEU A 11 -5.55 -1.77 3.23
N GLU A 12 -6.69 -2.35 2.88
CA GLU A 12 -6.74 -3.38 1.85
C GLU A 12 -6.40 -2.77 0.49
N ALA A 13 -5.47 -3.42 -0.22
CA ALA A 13 -5.08 -3.09 -1.57
C ALA A 13 -5.01 -4.38 -2.40
N PRO A 14 -6.04 -4.72 -3.18
CA PRO A 14 -6.09 -5.96 -3.95
C PRO A 14 -4.86 -6.14 -4.84
N GLY A 15 -4.23 -7.31 -4.80
CA GLY A 15 -3.01 -7.60 -5.56
C GLY A 15 -1.72 -7.01 -4.98
N ALA A 16 -1.76 -6.38 -3.80
CA ALA A 16 -0.56 -5.93 -3.09
C ALA A 16 0.12 -7.11 -2.37
N THR A 17 0.95 -7.87 -3.08
CA THR A 17 1.62 -9.08 -2.57
C THR A 17 2.87 -8.79 -1.73
N GLY A 18 3.46 -7.60 -1.91
CA GLY A 18 4.73 -7.23 -1.26
C GLY A 18 5.99 -7.81 -1.93
N ASP A 19 5.84 -8.71 -2.91
CA ASP A 19 6.91 -9.24 -3.76
C ASP A 19 6.96 -8.53 -5.13
N TYR A 20 7.82 -8.99 -6.05
CA TYR A 20 7.94 -8.41 -7.40
C TYR A 20 6.66 -8.42 -8.25
N ARG A 21 5.63 -9.20 -7.87
CA ARG A 21 4.34 -9.26 -8.57
C ARG A 21 3.32 -8.28 -8.00
N THR A 22 3.72 -7.46 -7.01
CA THR A 22 2.81 -6.53 -6.34
C THR A 22 2.20 -5.53 -7.32
N LEU A 23 0.90 -5.29 -7.19
CA LEU A 23 0.20 -4.29 -7.98
C LEU A 23 0.37 -2.90 -7.34
N LEU A 24 1.33 -2.11 -7.82
CA LEU A 24 1.68 -0.80 -7.26
C LEU A 24 0.51 0.19 -7.32
N THR A 25 -0.20 0.26 -8.45
CA THR A 25 -1.34 1.15 -8.67
C THR A 25 -2.49 0.89 -7.71
N SER A 26 -2.70 -0.36 -7.30
CA SER A 26 -3.71 -0.72 -6.29
C SER A 26 -3.39 -0.08 -4.94
N LYS A 27 -2.12 -0.12 -4.53
CA LYS A 27 -1.68 0.52 -3.26
C LYS A 27 -1.82 2.04 -3.32
N ALA A 28 -1.43 2.66 -4.45
CA ALA A 28 -1.57 4.09 -4.67
C ALA A 28 -3.05 4.52 -4.67
N THR A 29 -3.91 3.75 -5.33
CA THR A 29 -5.36 4.03 -5.37
C THR A 29 -6.00 3.87 -3.99
N ALA A 30 -5.63 2.84 -3.22
CA ALA A 30 -6.17 2.62 -1.89
C ALA A 30 -5.85 3.80 -0.96
N ILE A 31 -4.59 4.24 -0.92
CA ILE A 31 -4.19 5.37 -0.08
C ILE A 31 -4.81 6.69 -0.55
N ALA A 32 -4.89 6.92 -1.87
CA ALA A 32 -5.54 8.12 -2.42
C ALA A 32 -7.03 8.20 -2.02
N LYS A 33 -7.76 7.08 -2.12
CA LYS A 33 -9.17 7.01 -1.69
C LYS A 33 -9.33 7.28 -0.19
N ALA A 34 -8.47 6.68 0.62
CA ALA A 34 -8.48 6.86 2.07
C ALA A 34 -8.22 8.32 2.50
N LEU A 35 -7.31 9.00 1.80
CA LEU A 35 -7.00 10.42 2.03
C LEU A 35 -8.03 11.38 1.44
N SER A 36 -8.85 10.93 0.49
CA SER A 36 -9.84 11.76 -0.20
C SER A 36 -11.26 11.62 0.36
N ALA A 37 -11.50 10.76 1.34
CA ALA A 37 -12.81 10.64 1.96
C ALA A 37 -13.24 11.98 2.60
N PRO A 38 -14.55 12.30 2.63
CA PRO A 38 -15.67 11.46 2.19
C PRO A 38 -15.95 11.52 0.67
N SER A 39 -15.15 12.26 -0.12
CA SER A 39 -15.39 12.40 -1.58
C SER A 39 -15.19 11.09 -2.34
N GLN A 40 -14.44 10.15 -1.77
CA GLN A 40 -14.26 8.77 -2.23
C GLN A 40 -14.50 7.84 -1.05
N SER A 41 -15.05 6.64 -1.32
CA SER A 41 -15.22 5.63 -0.30
C SER A 41 -13.87 5.10 0.18
N CYS A 42 -13.67 5.11 1.50
CA CYS A 42 -12.46 4.56 2.12
C CYS A 42 -12.38 3.05 1.90
N PRO A 43 -11.20 2.51 1.52
CA PRO A 43 -10.99 1.06 1.44
C PRO A 43 -11.22 0.37 2.79
N GLN A 44 -11.46 -0.94 2.74
CA GLN A 44 -11.55 -1.77 3.94
C GLN A 44 -10.19 -1.83 4.65
N VAL A 45 -10.23 -2.15 5.94
CA VAL A 45 -9.06 -2.32 6.80
C VAL A 45 -8.78 -3.82 6.95
N PHE A 46 -7.57 -4.21 6.61
CA PHE A 46 -7.02 -5.53 6.88
C PHE A 46 -6.54 -5.62 8.32
N VAL A 47 -6.96 -6.67 9.03
CA VAL A 47 -6.53 -6.95 10.40
C VAL A 47 -5.82 -8.29 10.43
N PRO A 48 -4.50 -8.34 10.68
CA PRO A 48 -3.78 -9.60 10.68
C PRO A 48 -4.29 -10.53 11.79
N GLY A 49 -4.55 -11.78 11.42
CA GLY A 49 -5.05 -12.81 12.34
C GLY A 49 -6.58 -12.86 12.46
N GLU A 50 -7.30 -11.97 11.78
CA GLU A 50 -8.74 -12.07 11.57
C GLU A 50 -9.00 -12.48 10.11
N ASP A 51 -9.97 -13.37 9.88
CA ASP A 51 -10.36 -13.81 8.51
C ASP A 51 -11.23 -12.78 7.78
N GLU A 52 -11.80 -11.82 8.52
CA GLU A 52 -12.72 -10.81 8.00
C GLU A 52 -12.08 -9.41 7.96
N HIS A 53 -12.37 -8.67 6.90
CA HIS A 53 -11.96 -7.28 6.73
C HIS A 53 -12.93 -6.35 7.47
N LYS A 54 -12.39 -5.31 8.10
CA LYS A 54 -13.19 -4.26 8.76
C LYS A 54 -13.52 -3.15 7.79
N ALA A 55 -14.65 -2.48 7.99
CA ALA A 55 -15.01 -1.30 7.20
C ALA A 55 -13.96 -0.18 7.38
N GLY A 56 -13.68 0.56 6.30
CA GLY A 56 -12.85 1.76 6.34
C GLY A 56 -13.47 2.90 7.15
N ARG A 57 -12.66 3.89 7.53
CA ARG A 57 -13.14 5.09 8.24
C ARG A 57 -14.03 5.93 7.30
N PRO A 58 -15.27 6.29 7.69
CA PRO A 58 -16.18 7.05 6.84
C PRO A 58 -15.61 8.38 6.37
N ASP A 59 -14.93 9.09 7.27
CA ASP A 59 -14.27 10.38 6.99
C ASP A 59 -12.82 10.22 6.52
N GLY A 60 -12.35 8.98 6.34
CA GLY A 60 -10.99 8.66 5.88
C GLY A 60 -9.90 8.92 6.90
N TYR A 61 -8.76 9.39 6.40
CA TYR A 61 -7.53 9.58 7.16
C TYR A 61 -6.86 10.91 6.77
N ASP A 62 -6.32 11.61 7.77
CA ASP A 62 -5.52 12.83 7.55
C ASP A 62 -4.05 12.52 7.19
N PHE A 63 -3.61 11.29 7.46
CA PHE A 63 -2.23 10.85 7.27
C PHE A 63 -2.18 9.44 6.69
N GLY A 64 -1.32 9.25 5.70
CA GLY A 64 -1.15 7.98 5.00
C GLY A 64 0.32 7.61 4.86
N PHE A 65 0.62 6.33 5.03
CA PHE A 65 1.94 5.76 4.77
C PHE A 65 1.87 4.71 3.65
N LEU A 66 2.59 4.94 2.54
CA LEU A 66 2.70 4.00 1.44
C LEU A 66 4.03 3.26 1.50
N HIS A 67 4.00 1.99 1.88
CA HIS A 67 5.19 1.13 1.91
C HIS A 67 5.33 0.29 0.64
N ILE A 68 6.52 0.24 0.04
CA ILE A 68 6.78 -0.59 -1.16
C ILE A 68 8.01 -1.46 -0.91
N LYS A 69 7.79 -2.77 -0.72
CA LYS A 69 8.85 -3.73 -0.36
C LYS A 69 9.62 -4.29 -1.57
N ALA A 70 8.97 -4.50 -2.71
CA ALA A 70 9.60 -5.16 -3.85
C ALA A 70 10.93 -4.52 -4.32
N ILE A 71 11.08 -3.20 -4.19
CA ILE A 71 12.30 -2.48 -4.60
C ILE A 71 13.46 -2.73 -3.62
N ASP A 72 13.15 -2.96 -2.34
CA ASP A 72 14.12 -3.34 -1.31
C ASP A 72 14.74 -4.71 -1.63
N ASP A 73 13.90 -5.68 -1.99
CA ASP A 73 14.33 -7.03 -2.38
C ASP A 73 15.27 -6.98 -3.60
N ALA A 74 14.98 -6.14 -4.61
CA ALA A 74 15.86 -5.96 -5.77
C ALA A 74 17.25 -5.41 -5.38
N GLY A 75 17.32 -4.63 -4.31
CA GLY A 75 18.57 -4.15 -3.72
C GLY A 75 19.34 -5.29 -3.05
N HIS A 76 18.67 -6.09 -2.23
CA HIS A 76 19.25 -7.27 -1.60
C HIS A 76 19.82 -8.27 -2.62
N ASP A 77 19.10 -8.47 -3.73
CA ASP A 77 19.49 -9.38 -4.82
C ASP A 77 20.61 -8.82 -5.73
N LYS A 78 21.06 -7.58 -5.49
CA LYS A 78 22.01 -6.85 -6.35
C LYS A 78 21.54 -6.73 -7.81
N ALA A 79 20.23 -6.79 -8.03
CA ALA A 79 19.61 -6.69 -9.35
C ALA A 79 19.42 -5.22 -9.75
N SER A 80 20.53 -4.51 -10.01
CA SER A 80 20.54 -3.05 -10.21
C SER A 80 19.58 -2.58 -11.32
N ILE A 81 19.54 -3.28 -12.46
CA ILE A 81 18.64 -2.95 -13.57
C ILE A 81 17.18 -3.14 -13.18
N LEU A 82 16.86 -4.21 -12.44
CA LEU A 82 15.50 -4.44 -11.94
C LEU A 82 15.10 -3.36 -10.94
N LYS A 83 16.02 -2.96 -10.05
CA LYS A 83 15.79 -1.88 -9.09
C LYS A 83 15.44 -0.55 -9.78
N VAL A 84 16.16 -0.20 -10.85
CA VAL A 84 15.86 1.01 -11.64
C VAL A 84 14.46 0.91 -12.27
N LYS A 85 14.16 -0.17 -12.98
CA LYS A 85 12.84 -0.37 -13.61
C LYS A 85 11.70 -0.38 -12.60
N ALA A 86 11.94 -0.95 -11.42
CA ALA A 86 10.94 -0.97 -10.36
C ALA A 86 10.70 0.43 -9.77
N LEU A 87 11.73 1.29 -9.67
CA LEU A 87 11.57 2.69 -9.30
C LEU A 87 10.77 3.48 -10.37
N GLU A 88 11.02 3.24 -11.66
CA GLU A 88 10.22 3.82 -12.76
C GLU A 88 8.74 3.39 -12.70
N ALA A 89 8.49 2.12 -12.35
CA ALA A 89 7.12 1.63 -12.15
C ALA A 89 6.45 2.28 -10.93
N VAL A 90 7.20 2.59 -9.86
CA VAL A 90 6.70 3.36 -8.72
C VAL A 90 6.36 4.78 -9.13
N ASP A 91 7.23 5.44 -9.89
CA ASP A 91 7.00 6.79 -10.43
C ASP A 91 5.69 6.83 -11.24
N THR A 92 5.51 5.90 -12.18
CA THR A 92 4.27 5.78 -12.97
C THR A 92 3.03 5.49 -12.12
N ALA A 93 3.17 4.81 -10.98
CA ALA A 93 2.03 4.48 -10.13
C ALA A 93 1.59 5.65 -9.23
N ILE A 94 2.47 6.63 -8.99
CA ILE A 94 2.24 7.75 -8.07
C ILE A 94 2.03 9.08 -8.82
N GLY A 95 2.75 9.30 -9.92
CA GLY A 95 2.67 10.50 -10.75
C GLY A 95 1.40 10.57 -11.60
#